data_AF-A0A3M6UPZ8-F1
#
_entry.id   AF-A0A3M6UPZ8-F1
#
_cell.length_a   1.000
_cell.length_b   1.000
_cell.length_c   1.000
_cell.angle_alpha   90.00
_cell.angle_beta   90.00
_cell.angle_gamma   90.00
#
_symmetry.space_group_name_H-M   'P 1'
#
loop_
_entity.id
_entity.type
_entity.pdbx_description
1 polymer ?
#
loop_
_entity_poly.entity_id
_entity_poly.type
_entity_poly.pdbx_seq_one_letter_code
_entity_poly.pdbx_strand_id
1 'polypeptide(L)'
;MTVSDIRGTNVINSVATSEQRLQSVRRVCGNTTKSWDSLSAKEKYILGRHTLVDDKHRFLYCSIPKAACSNWKRVLMVLDGRATNISAVKKVQHSSFTRLKDFPPSVAKQKLREYYKFMFVREPFGRLLSAYKDKFVLNNNVFHKRYGTQIIRHMRKNAQANSTGDDVKIREFLQHVLDSHAEDMNEHWMPFYKLCQPCVVSYDFIGSMENLESDSTQVLKQLNVNEQIFILFPETYPRRMRLTALLSGKWNGKMRISDARGMSVNSSVVTSGQRKKSVKEVCGNMQKSWDSLSKEERQILGKHILVNDEHKFLYCSVPKVACSNWKRVMMVLDGQAIDSNAIKRVNHHSFTTLADFPPLVVKHKLQEYYKFMFVREPFARLLSAFKDKFVLNNTAFHKRYGTQIIRHVRKNAPVNSKGNDVKVAEFLQYVVDSHVEDMNEHWMPFYELCQPCVVSYDFIGSMENLESDSTHVLKQLNVNEQVSFPRQQNYYRAGGKGYVKSKKVSNIPPGLMRNVLKKYALDYKMFSYQMPNK
;
A
#
# COMPACT_ATOMS: atom_id res chain seq x y z
N MET A 1 -33.71 0.68 12.19
CA MET A 1 -33.07 -0.56 11.71
C MET A 1 -32.38 -1.22 12.89
N THR A 2 -32.90 -2.35 13.36
CA THR A 2 -32.29 -3.21 14.39
C THR A 2 -31.22 -4.11 13.76
N VAL A 3 -30.25 -4.56 14.57
CA VAL A 3 -29.05 -5.32 14.17
C VAL A 3 -29.36 -6.75 13.66
N SER A 4 -30.64 -7.11 13.55
CA SER A 4 -31.11 -8.46 13.21
C SER A 4 -31.03 -8.84 11.72
N ASP A 5 -30.88 -7.88 10.78
CA ASP A 5 -30.94 -8.17 9.33
C ASP A 5 -29.57 -8.45 8.66
N ILE A 6 -28.49 -8.61 9.42
CA ILE A 6 -27.14 -8.88 8.87
C ILE A 6 -26.69 -10.31 9.18
N ARG A 7 -27.51 -11.31 8.81
CA ARG A 7 -27.07 -12.71 8.74
C ARG A 7 -27.38 -13.25 7.34
N GLY A 8 -26.34 -13.32 6.52
CA GLY A 8 -26.44 -13.92 5.19
C GLY A 8 -25.78 -13.09 4.09
N THR A 9 -24.53 -12.68 4.26
CA THR A 9 -23.68 -12.36 3.11
C THR A 9 -22.32 -13.00 3.30
N ASN A 10 -22.05 -14.01 2.47
CA ASN A 10 -20.70 -14.51 2.25
C ASN A 10 -19.83 -13.32 1.84
N VAL A 11 -18.87 -12.94 2.68
CA VAL A 11 -17.94 -11.85 2.40
C VAL A 11 -16.92 -12.33 1.37
N ILE A 12 -17.38 -12.44 0.12
CA ILE A 12 -16.52 -12.50 -1.06
C ILE A 12 -15.84 -11.13 -1.13
N ASN A 13 -14.53 -11.16 -1.05
CA ASN A 13 -13.72 -10.02 -0.72
C ASN A 13 -13.15 -9.49 -2.05
N SER A 14 -14.03 -8.95 -2.90
CA SER A 14 -13.66 -8.01 -3.96
C SER A 14 -13.80 -6.59 -3.38
N VAL A 15 -12.86 -5.69 -3.67
CA VAL A 15 -13.03 -4.28 -3.25
C VAL A 15 -14.02 -3.65 -4.20
N ALA A 16 -15.20 -3.30 -3.69
CA ALA A 16 -16.31 -2.83 -4.52
C ALA A 16 -15.92 -1.58 -5.35
N THR A 17 -16.27 -1.58 -6.64
CA THR A 17 -16.09 -0.42 -7.52
C THR A 17 -16.97 0.75 -7.07
N SER A 18 -16.72 1.95 -7.60
CA SER A 18 -17.60 3.11 -7.35
C SER A 18 -19.04 2.82 -7.79
N GLU A 19 -19.20 2.18 -8.95
CA GLU A 19 -20.50 1.77 -9.48
C GLU A 19 -21.24 0.79 -8.55
N GLN A 20 -20.57 -0.25 -8.07
CA GLN A 20 -21.16 -1.20 -7.12
C GLN A 20 -21.61 -0.53 -5.82
N ARG A 21 -20.88 0.50 -5.37
CA ARG A 21 -21.27 1.29 -4.19
C ARG A 21 -22.47 2.17 -4.45
N LEU A 22 -22.53 2.83 -5.61
CA LEU A 22 -23.70 3.59 -6.04
C LEU A 22 -24.94 2.69 -6.14
N GLN A 23 -24.81 1.52 -6.77
CA GLN A 23 -25.87 0.51 -6.81
C GLN A 23 -26.30 0.08 -5.41
N SER A 24 -25.34 -0.10 -4.48
CA SER A 24 -25.67 -0.43 -3.10
C SER A 24 -26.41 0.69 -2.37
N VAL A 25 -26.04 1.94 -2.60
CA VAL A 25 -26.77 3.10 -2.06
C VAL A 25 -28.19 3.14 -2.63
N ARG A 26 -28.36 2.98 -3.94
CA ARG A 26 -29.69 2.91 -4.58
C ARG A 26 -30.55 1.80 -4.00
N ARG A 27 -29.98 0.61 -3.78
CA ARG A 27 -30.69 -0.53 -3.19
C ARG A 27 -31.13 -0.27 -1.75
N VAL A 28 -30.25 0.30 -0.92
CA VAL A 28 -30.52 0.54 0.51
C VAL A 28 -31.42 1.76 0.73
N CYS A 29 -31.24 2.80 -0.09
CA CYS A 29 -31.95 4.06 0.03
C CYS A 29 -33.20 4.14 -0.87
N GLY A 30 -33.44 3.18 -1.76
CA GLY A 30 -34.52 3.26 -2.77
C GLY A 30 -35.92 3.45 -2.20
N ASN A 31 -36.16 3.03 -0.95
CA ASN A 31 -37.44 3.17 -0.27
C ASN A 31 -37.52 4.42 0.63
N THR A 32 -36.51 5.31 0.61
CA THR A 32 -36.53 6.52 1.44
C THR A 32 -37.23 7.67 0.72
N THR A 33 -38.13 8.35 1.42
CA THR A 33 -38.77 9.58 0.96
C THR A 33 -38.00 10.84 1.36
N LYS A 34 -36.82 10.69 2.00
CA LYS A 34 -36.03 11.83 2.47
C LYS A 34 -35.44 12.60 1.29
N SER A 35 -35.80 13.88 1.22
CA SER A 35 -35.23 14.88 0.32
C SER A 35 -34.46 15.95 1.10
N TRP A 36 -33.76 16.86 0.40
CA TRP A 36 -33.11 18.00 1.03
C TRP A 36 -34.07 18.82 1.90
N ASP A 37 -35.31 19.01 1.45
CA ASP A 37 -36.29 19.81 2.18
C ASP A 37 -36.71 19.12 3.49
N SER A 38 -36.81 17.79 3.47
CA SER A 38 -37.15 16.97 4.64
C SER A 38 -36.06 16.89 5.72
N LEU A 39 -34.83 17.32 5.41
CA LEU A 39 -33.76 17.34 6.40
C LEU A 39 -34.01 18.44 7.45
N SER A 40 -33.83 18.08 8.72
CA SER A 40 -33.83 19.02 9.83
C SER A 40 -32.74 20.09 9.67
N ALA A 41 -32.89 21.22 10.37
CA ALA A 41 -31.86 22.27 10.36
C ALA A 41 -30.48 21.75 10.81
N LYS A 42 -30.45 20.85 11.80
CA LYS A 42 -29.21 20.18 12.27
C LYS A 42 -28.61 19.27 11.19
N GLU A 43 -29.41 18.46 10.50
CA GLU A 43 -28.92 17.61 9.40
C GLU A 43 -28.39 18.44 8.22
N LYS A 44 -29.11 19.50 7.82
CA LYS A 44 -28.66 20.45 6.79
C LYS A 44 -27.35 21.11 7.19
N TYR A 45 -27.21 21.52 8.46
CA TYR A 45 -25.97 22.09 8.97
C TYR A 45 -24.81 21.08 8.95
N ILE A 46 -25.03 19.82 9.39
CA ILE A 46 -23.99 18.78 9.38
C ILE A 46 -23.55 18.49 7.94
N LEU A 47 -24.49 18.18 7.04
CA LEU A 47 -24.19 17.94 5.63
C LEU A 47 -23.48 19.14 5.00
N GLY A 48 -24.01 20.34 5.25
CA GLY A 48 -23.48 21.60 4.77
C GLY A 48 -22.06 21.87 5.26
N ARG A 49 -21.79 21.57 6.54
CA ARG A 49 -20.47 21.70 7.16
C ARG A 49 -19.49 20.72 6.54
N HIS A 50 -19.88 19.49 6.20
CA HIS A 50 -18.95 18.50 5.67
C HIS A 50 -18.75 18.55 4.15
N THR A 51 -19.62 19.23 3.42
CA THR A 51 -19.53 19.38 1.97
C THR A 51 -18.71 20.61 1.61
N LEU A 52 -17.54 20.40 1.00
CA LEU A 52 -16.71 21.46 0.43
C LEU A 52 -17.24 21.82 -0.96
N VAL A 53 -17.19 23.11 -1.28
CA VAL A 53 -17.72 23.68 -2.52
C VAL A 53 -16.58 24.29 -3.32
N ASP A 54 -16.44 23.89 -4.57
CA ASP A 54 -15.57 24.52 -5.56
C ASP A 54 -16.44 25.02 -6.72
N ASP A 55 -16.68 26.32 -6.73
CA ASP A 55 -17.52 26.97 -7.75
C ASP A 55 -16.81 27.10 -9.10
N LYS A 56 -15.46 27.18 -9.08
CA LYS A 56 -14.63 27.31 -10.29
C LYS A 56 -14.69 26.06 -11.14
N HIS A 57 -14.65 24.89 -10.52
CA HIS A 57 -14.69 23.58 -11.18
C HIS A 57 -16.06 22.90 -11.03
N ARG A 58 -17.05 23.59 -10.44
CA ARG A 58 -18.45 23.17 -10.26
C ARG A 58 -18.61 21.77 -9.63
N PHE A 59 -17.91 21.52 -8.51
CA PHE A 59 -18.06 20.25 -7.77
C PHE A 59 -18.31 20.44 -6.26
N LEU A 60 -18.86 19.38 -5.66
CA LEU A 60 -19.12 19.21 -4.24
C LEU A 60 -18.38 17.98 -3.73
N TYR A 61 -17.51 18.17 -2.74
CA TYR A 61 -16.80 17.07 -2.08
C TYR A 61 -17.26 16.90 -0.63
N CYS A 62 -17.90 15.78 -0.30
CA CYS A 62 -18.19 15.47 1.10
C CYS A 62 -16.95 14.94 1.84
N SER A 63 -16.36 15.79 2.67
CA SER A 63 -15.12 15.53 3.41
C SER A 63 -15.37 14.69 4.67
N ILE A 64 -15.21 13.37 4.55
CA ILE A 64 -15.32 12.41 5.66
C ILE A 64 -13.97 12.27 6.38
N PRO A 65 -13.88 12.59 7.68
CA PRO A 65 -12.64 12.41 8.42
C PRO A 65 -12.14 10.97 8.42
N LYS A 66 -10.81 10.81 8.28
CA LYS A 66 -10.11 9.52 8.21
C LYS A 66 -10.45 8.65 6.98
N ALA A 67 -11.08 9.25 5.96
CA ALA A 67 -11.31 8.70 4.63
C ALA A 67 -10.80 9.67 3.54
N ALA A 68 -9.47 9.82 3.44
CA ALA A 68 -8.77 10.68 2.46
C ALA A 68 -9.06 12.20 2.52
N CYS A 69 -9.82 12.69 3.51
CA CYS A 69 -10.22 14.10 3.58
C CYS A 69 -9.07 15.11 3.53
N SER A 70 -7.91 14.82 4.14
CA SER A 70 -6.77 15.74 4.12
C SER A 70 -6.11 15.79 2.74
N ASN A 71 -6.20 14.71 1.96
CA ASN A 71 -5.65 14.65 0.61
C ASN A 71 -6.48 15.47 -0.36
N TRP A 72 -7.79 15.25 -0.36
CA TRP A 72 -8.71 16.04 -1.19
C TRP A 72 -8.66 17.52 -0.84
N LYS A 73 -8.54 17.89 0.44
CA LYS A 73 -8.31 19.30 0.80
C LYS A 73 -7.02 19.89 0.22
N ARG A 74 -5.96 19.11 0.05
CA ARG A 74 -4.74 19.57 -0.64
C ARG A 74 -4.98 19.72 -2.14
N VAL A 75 -5.74 18.80 -2.76
CA VAL A 75 -6.19 18.94 -4.16
C VAL A 75 -6.91 20.27 -4.33
N LEU A 76 -7.91 20.56 -3.47
CA LEU A 76 -8.63 21.84 -3.51
C LEU A 76 -7.67 23.04 -3.36
N MET A 77 -6.70 22.98 -2.44
CA MET A 77 -5.72 24.08 -2.32
C MET A 77 -4.89 24.31 -3.59
N VAL A 78 -4.61 23.27 -4.38
CA VAL A 78 -3.92 23.42 -5.67
C VAL A 78 -4.87 23.98 -6.73
N LEU A 79 -6.11 23.49 -6.78
CA LEU A 79 -7.16 23.96 -7.70
C LEU A 79 -7.51 25.45 -7.51
N ASP A 80 -7.51 25.89 -6.25
CA ASP A 80 -7.70 27.27 -5.83
C ASP A 80 -6.47 28.16 -6.10
N GLY A 81 -5.35 27.59 -6.59
CA GLY A 81 -4.09 28.32 -6.79
C GLY A 81 -3.35 28.69 -5.50
N ARG A 82 -3.81 28.19 -4.34
CA ARG A 82 -3.18 28.44 -3.03
C ARG A 82 -1.92 27.63 -2.78
N ALA A 83 -1.65 26.63 -3.62
CA ALA A 83 -0.46 25.82 -3.60
C ALA A 83 -0.07 25.42 -5.03
N THR A 84 1.22 25.37 -5.32
CA THR A 84 1.75 24.96 -6.64
C THR A 84 1.62 23.45 -6.88
N ASN A 85 1.66 22.65 -5.81
CA ASN A 85 1.40 21.21 -5.84
C ASN A 85 1.01 20.70 -4.45
N ILE A 86 0.52 19.46 -4.37
CA ILE A 86 0.04 18.84 -3.13
C ILE A 86 1.17 18.67 -2.09
N SER A 87 2.40 18.41 -2.53
CA SER A 87 3.58 18.22 -1.68
C SER A 87 4.04 19.50 -0.98
N ALA A 88 3.77 20.67 -1.57
CA ALA A 88 4.06 21.97 -0.95
C ALA A 88 3.16 22.26 0.27
N VAL A 89 2.03 21.55 0.41
CA VAL A 89 1.07 21.75 1.52
C VAL A 89 1.51 21.00 2.79
N LYS A 90 2.34 21.66 3.61
CA LYS A 90 2.82 21.14 4.90
C LYS A 90 1.70 20.88 5.91
N LYS A 91 0.71 21.78 5.99
CA LYS A 91 -0.44 21.66 6.91
C LYS A 91 -1.71 22.18 6.26
N VAL A 92 -2.77 21.38 6.31
CA VAL A 92 -4.09 21.76 5.80
C VAL A 92 -4.82 22.55 6.89
N GLN A 93 -5.14 23.81 6.63
CA GLN A 93 -6.02 24.59 7.51
C GLN A 93 -7.48 24.23 7.19
N HIS A 94 -8.15 23.52 8.11
CA HIS A 94 -9.48 22.99 7.82
C HIS A 94 -10.59 24.06 7.74
N SER A 95 -10.39 25.26 8.29
CA SER A 95 -11.37 26.35 8.27
C SER A 95 -11.40 27.13 6.96
N SER A 96 -10.36 27.02 6.12
CA SER A 96 -10.17 27.91 4.97
C SER A 96 -10.82 27.44 3.67
N PHE A 97 -11.87 26.63 3.73
CA PHE A 97 -12.57 26.09 2.55
C PHE A 97 -14.03 26.51 2.58
N THR A 98 -14.53 26.98 1.44
CA THR A 98 -15.95 27.24 1.23
C THR A 98 -16.75 25.96 1.39
N ARG A 99 -17.81 26.04 2.18
CA ARG A 99 -18.67 24.91 2.52
C ARG A 99 -20.10 25.18 2.10
N LEU A 100 -20.85 24.11 1.89
CA LEU A 100 -22.24 24.22 1.47
C LEU A 100 -23.11 24.94 2.53
N LYS A 101 -22.74 24.86 3.83
CA LYS A 101 -23.39 25.62 4.91
C LYS A 101 -23.19 27.15 4.84
N ASP A 102 -22.24 27.62 4.02
CA ASP A 102 -21.94 29.06 3.90
C ASP A 102 -22.90 29.74 2.90
N PHE A 103 -23.76 28.97 2.23
CA PHE A 103 -24.75 29.46 1.28
C PHE A 103 -26.18 29.40 1.87
N PRO A 104 -27.09 30.30 1.44
CA PRO A 104 -28.51 30.19 1.75
C PRO A 104 -29.09 28.82 1.31
N PRO A 105 -30.10 28.27 2.01
CA PRO A 105 -30.65 26.94 1.70
C PRO A 105 -31.09 26.74 0.25
N SER A 106 -31.61 27.78 -0.41
CA SER A 106 -32.01 27.76 -1.83
C SER A 106 -30.80 27.57 -2.75
N VAL A 107 -29.72 28.32 -2.53
CA VAL A 107 -28.46 28.22 -3.28
C VAL A 107 -27.77 26.89 -3.02
N ALA A 108 -27.75 26.42 -1.77
CA ALA A 108 -27.21 25.11 -1.43
C ALA A 108 -27.96 23.97 -2.15
N LYS A 109 -29.29 24.04 -2.19
CA LYS A 109 -30.14 23.09 -2.94
C LYS A 109 -29.84 23.12 -4.44
N GLN A 110 -29.66 24.32 -5.00
CA GLN A 110 -29.30 24.48 -6.40
C GLN A 110 -27.94 23.83 -6.71
N LYS A 111 -26.91 24.09 -5.91
CA LYS A 111 -25.58 23.49 -6.08
C LYS A 111 -25.64 21.96 -5.97
N LEU A 112 -26.39 21.40 -5.01
CA LEU A 112 -26.59 19.96 -4.90
C LEU A 112 -27.24 19.34 -6.15
N ARG A 113 -28.08 20.08 -6.87
CA ARG A 113 -28.68 19.63 -8.12
C ARG A 113 -27.68 19.66 -9.29
N GLU A 114 -26.91 20.75 -9.39
CA GLU A 114 -26.18 21.08 -10.63
C GLU A 114 -24.69 20.71 -10.63
N TYR A 115 -24.06 20.53 -9.47
CA TYR A 115 -22.61 20.32 -9.38
C TYR A 115 -22.27 18.85 -9.38
N TYR A 116 -21.08 18.49 -9.83
CA TYR A 116 -20.58 17.11 -9.70
C TYR A 116 -20.31 16.78 -8.23
N LYS A 117 -20.87 15.68 -7.71
CA LYS A 117 -20.86 15.32 -6.29
C LYS A 117 -20.08 14.04 -6.06
N PHE A 118 -19.07 14.09 -5.21
CA PHE A 118 -18.35 12.88 -4.83
C PHE A 118 -18.00 12.82 -3.34
N MET A 119 -17.80 11.60 -2.86
CA MET A 119 -17.33 11.33 -1.51
C MET A 119 -16.37 10.16 -1.48
N PHE A 120 -15.49 10.12 -0.49
CA PHE A 120 -14.61 8.98 -0.25
C PHE A 120 -14.94 8.32 1.07
N VAL A 121 -15.22 7.03 1.03
CA VAL A 121 -15.52 6.20 2.21
C VAL A 121 -14.32 5.34 2.60
N ARG A 122 -14.45 4.69 3.75
CA ARG A 122 -13.49 3.70 4.26
C ARG A 122 -14.27 2.64 4.99
N GLU A 123 -13.75 1.43 5.05
CA GLU A 123 -14.28 0.39 5.92
C GLU A 123 -14.55 0.96 7.34
N PRO A 124 -15.81 0.89 7.85
CA PRO A 124 -16.25 1.60 9.06
C PRO A 124 -15.39 1.34 10.31
N PHE A 125 -15.01 0.09 10.58
CA PHE A 125 -14.19 -0.24 11.74
C PHE A 125 -12.77 0.30 11.59
N GLY A 126 -12.22 0.23 10.38
CA GLY A 126 -10.96 0.86 10.01
C GLY A 126 -10.99 2.36 10.26
N ARG A 127 -12.10 3.04 9.94
CA ARG A 127 -12.28 4.48 10.20
C ARG A 127 -12.32 4.78 11.71
N LEU A 128 -13.12 4.05 12.49
CA LEU A 128 -13.20 4.20 13.95
C LEU A 128 -11.85 4.00 14.64
N LEU A 129 -11.13 2.92 14.30
CA LEU A 129 -9.79 2.67 14.83
C LEU A 129 -8.81 3.80 14.47
N SER A 130 -8.96 4.36 13.28
CA SER A 130 -8.14 5.49 12.84
C SER A 130 -8.43 6.76 13.61
N ALA A 131 -9.69 6.98 14.02
CA ALA A 131 -10.08 8.10 14.86
C ALA A 131 -9.55 7.92 16.29
N TYR A 132 -9.73 6.73 16.89
CA TYR A 132 -9.21 6.44 18.22
C TYR A 132 -7.70 6.70 18.32
N LYS A 133 -6.91 6.15 17.38
CA LYS A 133 -5.46 6.36 17.37
C LYS A 133 -5.07 7.83 17.25
N ASP A 134 -5.75 8.55 16.37
CA ASP A 134 -5.46 9.96 16.08
C ASP A 134 -5.81 10.88 17.25
N LYS A 135 -6.81 10.51 18.07
CA LYS A 135 -7.39 11.37 19.11
C LYS A 135 -7.04 10.99 20.53
N PHE A 136 -6.71 9.73 20.80
CA PHE A 136 -6.51 9.22 22.15
C PHE A 136 -5.21 8.41 22.33
N VAL A 137 -4.47 8.13 21.25
CA VAL A 137 -3.17 7.41 21.33
C VAL A 137 -2.01 8.32 20.97
N LEU A 138 -2.16 9.13 19.93
CA LEU A 138 -1.22 10.20 19.62
C LEU A 138 -1.45 11.38 20.58
N ASN A 139 -0.38 12.08 20.94
CA ASN A 139 -0.46 13.23 21.84
C ASN A 139 -1.38 14.31 21.26
N ASN A 140 -2.62 14.38 21.76
CA ASN A 140 -3.64 15.32 21.36
C ASN A 140 -4.36 15.88 22.60
N ASN A 141 -3.66 16.77 23.31
CA ASN A 141 -4.14 17.40 24.55
C ASN A 141 -5.56 17.97 24.44
N VAL A 142 -5.97 18.48 23.28
CA VAL A 142 -7.32 19.02 23.08
C VAL A 142 -8.39 17.93 23.16
N PHE A 143 -8.18 16.81 22.46
CA PHE A 143 -9.14 15.70 22.48
C PHE A 143 -9.09 14.93 23.79
N HIS A 144 -7.90 14.78 24.38
CA HIS A 144 -7.72 14.16 25.68
C HIS A 144 -8.50 14.92 26.76
N LYS A 145 -8.33 16.24 26.84
CA LYS A 145 -9.07 17.08 27.80
C LYS A 145 -10.57 17.08 27.54
N ARG A 146 -11.00 17.23 26.28
CA ARG A 146 -12.42 17.40 25.94
C ARG A 146 -13.21 16.10 26.01
N TYR A 147 -12.70 15.04 25.41
CA TYR A 147 -13.41 13.76 25.28
C TYR A 147 -12.82 12.69 26.18
N GLY A 148 -11.50 12.66 26.33
CA GLY A 148 -10.84 11.58 27.08
C GLY A 148 -11.20 11.60 28.57
N THR A 149 -11.21 12.78 29.19
CA THR A 149 -11.65 12.94 30.58
C THR A 149 -13.12 12.55 30.78
N GLN A 150 -14.00 12.89 29.82
CA GLN A 150 -15.42 12.53 29.86
C GLN A 150 -15.62 11.02 29.78
N ILE A 151 -14.94 10.37 28.82
CA ILE A 151 -14.98 8.91 28.66
C ILE A 151 -14.50 8.22 29.94
N ILE A 152 -13.39 8.68 30.52
CA ILE A 152 -12.83 8.09 31.73
C ILE A 152 -13.76 8.27 32.93
N ARG A 153 -14.31 9.47 33.14
CA ARG A 153 -15.26 9.74 34.24
C ARG A 153 -16.51 8.89 34.16
N HIS A 154 -17.03 8.69 32.94
CA HIS A 154 -18.22 7.88 32.73
C HIS A 154 -17.95 6.38 32.94
N MET A 155 -16.78 5.90 32.50
CA MET A 155 -16.47 4.47 32.44
C MET A 155 -15.73 3.91 33.67
N ARG A 156 -15.09 4.77 34.49
CA ARG A 156 -14.27 4.34 35.63
C ARG A 156 -14.84 4.88 36.95
N LYS A 157 -15.35 4.00 37.81
CA LYS A 157 -16.00 4.33 39.10
C LYS A 157 -15.13 5.15 40.08
N ASN A 158 -13.81 5.02 40.01
CA ASN A 158 -12.83 5.76 40.84
C ASN A 158 -11.90 6.64 39.98
N ALA A 159 -12.43 7.30 38.95
CA ALA A 159 -11.63 8.18 38.11
C ALA A 159 -10.96 9.27 38.97
N GLN A 160 -9.63 9.27 39.04
CA GLN A 160 -8.88 10.33 39.73
C GLN A 160 -9.32 11.69 39.19
N ALA A 161 -9.56 12.66 40.09
CA ALA A 161 -9.98 14.01 39.74
C ALA A 161 -9.03 14.70 38.74
N ASN A 162 -7.79 14.23 38.64
CA ASN A 162 -6.70 14.77 37.81
C ASN A 162 -6.41 13.97 36.52
N SER A 163 -7.33 13.14 36.02
CA SER A 163 -7.10 12.44 34.74
C SER A 163 -6.85 13.42 33.60
N THR A 164 -5.76 13.21 32.87
CA THR A 164 -5.34 13.99 31.69
C THR A 164 -6.07 13.57 30.41
N GLY A 165 -6.83 12.46 30.43
CA GLY A 165 -7.61 11.96 29.30
C GLY A 165 -6.80 11.32 28.18
N ASP A 166 -5.51 11.09 28.38
CA ASP A 166 -4.55 10.54 27.42
C ASP A 166 -4.41 9.00 27.53
N ASP A 167 -5.08 8.38 28.48
CA ASP A 167 -5.03 6.94 28.77
C ASP A 167 -6.37 6.22 28.52
N VAL A 168 -7.25 6.81 27.69
CA VAL A 168 -8.52 6.20 27.26
C VAL A 168 -8.27 4.88 26.55
N LYS A 169 -8.87 3.79 27.03
CA LYS A 169 -8.77 2.46 26.41
C LYS A 169 -9.75 2.35 25.25
N ILE A 170 -9.41 1.56 24.22
CA ILE A 170 -10.32 1.39 23.07
C ILE A 170 -11.70 0.87 23.47
N ARG A 171 -11.80 0.02 24.50
CA ARG A 171 -13.09 -0.51 24.96
C ARG A 171 -13.96 0.61 25.53
N GLU A 172 -13.36 1.53 26.28
CA GLU A 172 -14.02 2.71 26.83
C GLU A 172 -14.45 3.67 25.71
N PHE A 173 -13.58 3.88 24.71
CA PHE A 173 -13.93 4.66 23.53
C PHE A 173 -15.07 4.03 22.72
N LEU A 174 -15.03 2.71 22.47
CA LEU A 174 -16.07 2.01 21.72
C LEU A 174 -17.40 2.03 22.47
N GLN A 175 -17.38 1.83 23.79
CA GLN A 175 -18.58 1.94 24.61
C GLN A 175 -19.15 3.37 24.54
N HIS A 176 -18.31 4.39 24.69
CA HIS A 176 -18.74 5.78 24.51
C HIS A 176 -19.37 6.05 23.13
N VAL A 177 -18.84 5.45 22.06
CA VAL A 177 -19.44 5.55 20.71
C VAL A 177 -20.79 4.83 20.65
N LEU A 178 -20.98 3.71 21.36
CA LEU A 178 -22.25 2.99 21.42
C LEU A 178 -23.30 3.74 22.27
N ASP A 179 -22.87 4.39 23.35
CA ASP A 179 -23.75 5.14 24.26
C ASP A 179 -24.15 6.51 23.70
N SER A 180 -23.41 7.02 22.71
CA SER A 180 -23.68 8.31 22.09
C SER A 180 -24.77 8.20 21.01
N HIS A 181 -25.72 9.13 21.01
CA HIS A 181 -26.58 9.32 19.84
C HIS A 181 -25.75 9.82 18.66
N ALA A 182 -26.01 9.26 17.46
CA ALA A 182 -25.22 9.53 16.26
C ALA A 182 -25.10 11.01 15.89
N GLU A 183 -26.06 11.84 16.31
CA GLU A 183 -26.13 13.27 16.01
C GLU A 183 -25.30 14.14 16.96
N ASP A 184 -24.85 13.57 18.07
CA ASP A 184 -24.01 14.24 19.08
C ASP A 184 -22.57 13.70 19.05
N MET A 185 -22.31 12.68 18.22
CA MET A 185 -20.98 12.14 18.00
C MET A 185 -20.04 13.18 17.36
N ASN A 186 -18.75 13.10 17.69
CA ASN A 186 -17.74 13.86 16.98
C ASN A 186 -17.62 13.38 15.53
N GLU A 187 -17.38 14.31 14.59
CA GLU A 187 -17.20 14.05 13.16
C GLU A 187 -16.19 12.94 12.80
N HIS A 188 -15.22 12.65 13.67
CA HIS A 188 -14.21 11.63 13.42
C HIS A 188 -14.70 10.20 13.60
N TRP A 189 -15.74 9.97 14.42
CA TRP A 189 -16.36 8.66 14.64
C TRP A 189 -17.86 8.63 14.34
N MET A 190 -18.48 9.78 14.04
CA MET A 190 -19.84 9.84 13.51
C MET A 190 -19.95 9.03 12.21
N PRO A 191 -20.98 8.18 12.03
CA PRO A 191 -21.19 7.42 10.80
C PRO A 191 -21.22 8.31 9.55
N PHE A 192 -20.60 7.86 8.46
CA PHE A 192 -20.51 8.69 7.25
C PHE A 192 -21.88 8.96 6.60
N TYR A 193 -22.88 8.09 6.79
CA TYR A 193 -24.22 8.32 6.27
C TYR A 193 -24.91 9.51 6.96
N LYS A 194 -24.55 9.82 8.21
CA LYS A 194 -25.00 11.05 8.90
C LYS A 194 -24.24 12.29 8.42
N LEU A 195 -22.94 12.16 8.17
CA LEU A 195 -22.11 13.27 7.69
C LEU A 195 -22.45 13.71 6.26
N CYS A 196 -22.74 12.75 5.38
CA CYS A 196 -22.82 12.97 3.94
C CYS A 196 -24.18 12.64 3.32
N GLN A 197 -25.12 12.10 4.10
CA GLN A 197 -26.51 11.86 3.69
C GLN A 197 -26.65 11.21 2.29
N PRO A 198 -26.03 10.05 2.02
CA PRO A 198 -26.03 9.42 0.69
C PRO A 198 -27.41 8.94 0.21
N CYS A 199 -28.39 8.86 1.12
CA CYS A 199 -29.79 8.62 0.75
C CYS A 199 -30.55 9.87 0.28
N VAL A 200 -30.01 11.07 0.53
CA VAL A 200 -30.61 12.36 0.14
C VAL A 200 -29.81 13.04 -0.97
N VAL A 201 -28.48 12.92 -0.91
CA VAL A 201 -27.58 13.47 -1.91
C VAL A 201 -27.31 12.40 -2.97
N SER A 202 -27.69 12.69 -4.21
CA SER A 202 -27.39 11.84 -5.37
C SER A 202 -25.93 11.99 -5.77
N TYR A 203 -25.03 11.24 -5.12
CA TYR A 203 -23.61 11.28 -5.48
C TYR A 203 -23.36 10.72 -6.89
N ASP A 204 -22.53 11.41 -7.65
CA ASP A 204 -22.08 10.99 -8.98
C ASP A 204 -20.93 9.98 -8.87
N PHE A 205 -20.19 10.01 -7.75
CA PHE A 205 -19.10 9.07 -7.49
C PHE A 205 -18.89 8.80 -5.99
N ILE A 206 -18.69 7.52 -5.63
CA ILE A 206 -18.35 7.11 -4.27
C ILE A 206 -17.03 6.35 -4.31
N GLY A 207 -15.94 7.04 -3.99
CA GLY A 207 -14.59 6.47 -3.90
C GLY A 207 -14.28 5.82 -2.55
N SER A 208 -13.24 5.00 -2.45
CA SER A 208 -12.83 4.34 -1.19
C SER A 208 -11.38 4.63 -0.86
N MET A 209 -11.07 4.55 0.42
CA MET A 209 -9.68 4.47 0.89
C MET A 209 -8.97 3.21 0.40
N GLU A 210 -9.72 2.15 0.18
CA GLU A 210 -9.24 0.87 -0.31
C GLU A 210 -8.85 0.94 -1.80
N ASN A 211 -9.50 1.78 -2.62
CA ASN A 211 -9.19 2.02 -4.03
C ASN A 211 -8.75 3.47 -4.30
N LEU A 212 -8.08 4.11 -3.32
CA LEU A 212 -7.91 5.57 -3.32
C LEU A 212 -7.25 6.10 -4.60
N GLU A 213 -6.26 5.40 -5.13
CA GLU A 213 -5.54 5.79 -6.34
C GLU A 213 -6.41 5.74 -7.59
N SER A 214 -6.97 4.56 -7.88
CA SER A 214 -7.81 4.37 -9.07
C SER A 214 -9.07 5.23 -9.02
N ASP A 215 -9.70 5.33 -7.85
CA ASP A 215 -10.92 6.10 -7.66
C ASP A 215 -10.65 7.60 -7.76
N SER A 216 -9.53 8.08 -7.21
CA SER A 216 -9.21 9.51 -7.32
C SER A 216 -8.81 9.92 -8.73
N THR A 217 -8.12 9.04 -9.46
CA THR A 217 -7.78 9.27 -10.87
C THR A 217 -9.04 9.44 -11.72
N GLN A 218 -10.06 8.61 -11.48
CA GLN A 218 -11.34 8.74 -12.17
C GLN A 218 -12.02 10.08 -11.86
N VAL A 219 -12.07 10.48 -10.58
CA VAL A 219 -12.67 11.78 -10.20
C VAL A 219 -11.90 12.94 -10.82
N LEU A 220 -10.56 12.95 -10.75
CA LEU A 220 -9.76 14.04 -11.33
C LEU A 220 -9.94 14.16 -12.85
N LYS A 221 -10.05 13.02 -13.55
CA LYS A 221 -10.39 12.99 -14.98
C LYS A 221 -11.77 13.56 -15.26
N GLN A 222 -12.78 13.22 -14.46
CA GLN A 222 -14.14 13.75 -14.60
C GLN A 222 -14.21 15.26 -14.32
N LEU A 223 -13.37 15.77 -13.42
CA LEU A 223 -13.27 17.20 -13.13
C LEU A 223 -12.46 18.00 -14.17
N ASN A 224 -11.91 17.33 -15.19
CA ASN A 224 -11.02 17.93 -16.20
C ASN A 224 -9.83 18.69 -15.56
N VAL A 225 -9.30 18.14 -14.48
CA VAL A 225 -8.19 18.72 -13.72
C VAL A 225 -6.87 18.12 -14.23
N ASN A 226 -5.87 18.98 -14.46
CA ASN A 226 -4.54 18.61 -14.97
C ASN A 226 -3.97 17.35 -14.30
N GLU A 227 -3.52 16.38 -15.10
CA GLU A 227 -3.02 15.05 -14.67
C GLU A 227 -1.78 15.12 -13.74
N GLN A 228 -1.20 16.31 -13.54
CA GLN A 228 -0.05 16.54 -12.65
C GLN A 228 -0.41 16.64 -11.15
N ILE A 229 -1.70 16.58 -10.78
CA ILE A 229 -2.12 16.62 -9.37
C ILE A 229 -2.00 15.22 -8.73
N PHE A 230 -0.83 14.93 -8.18
CA PHE A 230 -0.58 13.68 -7.45
C PHE A 230 -1.17 13.70 -6.04
N ILE A 231 -2.21 12.90 -5.80
CA ILE A 231 -2.76 12.69 -4.45
C ILE A 231 -1.73 11.93 -3.61
N LEU A 232 -1.21 12.58 -2.56
CA LEU A 232 -0.29 11.95 -1.62
C LEU A 232 -0.94 10.76 -0.92
N PHE A 233 -0.50 9.55 -1.26
CA PHE A 233 -1.01 8.34 -0.62
C PHE A 233 -0.57 8.29 0.84
N PRO A 234 -1.47 7.91 1.77
CA PRO A 234 -1.10 7.66 3.15
C PRO A 234 -0.34 6.32 3.29
N GLU A 235 0.80 6.22 2.61
CA GLU A 235 1.82 5.17 2.80
C GLU A 235 2.80 5.52 3.94
N THR A 236 2.73 6.74 4.51
CA THR A 236 3.62 7.22 5.59
C THR A 236 3.07 7.07 7.02
N TYR A 237 1.83 6.60 7.21
CA TYR A 237 1.38 6.16 8.54
C TYR A 237 1.51 4.65 8.66
N PRO A 238 2.37 4.11 9.55
CA PRO A 238 2.46 2.67 9.76
C PRO A 238 1.09 2.12 10.20
N ARG A 239 0.40 1.38 9.33
CA ARG A 239 -0.75 0.51 9.67
C ARG A 239 -0.23 -0.92 9.80
N ARG A 240 -0.56 -1.72 10.82
CA ARG A 240 -1.86 -2.05 11.42
C ARG A 240 -1.62 -2.60 12.82
N MET A 241 -2.49 -2.28 13.77
CA MET A 241 -2.72 -3.09 14.98
C MET A 241 -4.12 -3.69 14.81
N ARG A 242 -4.27 -5.01 14.93
CA ARG A 242 -5.53 -5.74 14.75
C ARG A 242 -6.47 -5.48 15.93
N LEU A 243 -7.76 -5.33 15.66
CA LEU A 243 -8.84 -5.22 16.65
C LEU A 243 -8.88 -6.45 17.60
N THR A 244 -8.38 -7.61 17.16
CA THR A 244 -8.30 -8.83 17.98
C THR A 244 -7.27 -8.76 19.12
N ALA A 245 -6.24 -7.90 19.04
CA ALA A 245 -5.26 -7.74 20.11
C ALA A 245 -5.73 -6.81 21.26
N LEU A 246 -6.77 -6.01 21.00
CA LEU A 246 -7.35 -5.11 22.01
C LEU A 246 -8.42 -5.78 22.87
N LEU A 247 -8.90 -6.95 22.45
CA LEU A 247 -9.87 -7.74 23.22
C LEU A 247 -9.20 -8.69 24.22
N SER A 248 -7.88 -8.88 24.19
CA SER A 248 -7.17 -9.85 25.03
C SER A 248 -6.56 -9.30 26.33
N GLY A 249 -6.81 -8.04 26.69
CA GLY A 249 -6.56 -7.52 28.05
C GLY A 249 -5.12 -7.52 28.58
N LYS A 250 -4.10 -7.77 27.75
CA LYS A 250 -2.68 -7.83 28.18
C LYS A 250 -1.87 -6.71 27.54
N TRP A 251 -1.80 -5.55 28.18
CA TRP A 251 -0.77 -4.54 27.88
C TRP A 251 -0.38 -3.77 29.14
N ASN A 252 0.84 -4.00 29.64
CA ASN A 252 1.45 -3.25 30.74
C ASN A 252 2.38 -2.21 30.14
N GLY A 253 2.03 -0.94 30.32
CA GLY A 253 2.66 0.20 29.65
C GLY A 253 4.10 0.47 30.10
N LYS A 254 4.96 0.73 29.11
CA LYS A 254 5.98 1.81 29.10
C LYS A 254 6.73 1.79 27.77
N MET A 255 6.84 2.95 27.12
CA MET A 255 8.01 3.23 26.29
C MET A 255 8.28 4.74 26.19
N ARG A 256 9.53 5.11 26.50
CA ARG A 256 10.10 6.46 26.46
C ARG A 256 10.40 6.88 25.02
N ILE A 257 10.31 8.19 24.79
CA ILE A 257 10.63 8.89 23.54
C ILE A 257 12.01 9.52 23.68
N SER A 258 12.97 9.12 22.85
CA SER A 258 14.03 10.00 22.39
C SER A 258 14.60 9.53 21.05
N ASP A 259 14.75 10.53 20.17
CA ASP A 259 15.57 10.60 18.96
C ASP A 259 15.15 9.85 17.70
N ALA A 260 14.36 10.55 16.88
CA ALA A 260 14.29 10.35 15.43
C ALA A 260 14.30 11.73 14.73
N ARG A 261 15.49 12.29 14.49
CA ARG A 261 15.73 13.28 13.44
C ARG A 261 16.47 12.59 12.29
N GLY A 262 16.05 12.89 11.06
CA GLY A 262 16.81 12.61 9.84
C GLY A 262 16.20 11.53 8.95
N MET A 263 16.13 11.81 7.65
CA MET A 263 15.63 10.98 6.52
C MET A 263 14.13 11.07 6.21
N SER A 264 13.75 12.16 5.53
CA SER A 264 12.61 12.17 4.61
C SER A 264 13.05 11.62 3.24
N VAL A 265 12.58 10.44 2.85
CA VAL A 265 12.67 9.97 1.46
C VAL A 265 11.47 10.57 0.71
N ASN A 266 11.75 11.43 -0.28
CA ASN A 266 10.73 11.93 -1.20
C ASN A 266 10.39 10.80 -2.19
N SER A 267 9.37 9.99 -1.92
CA SER A 267 8.93 8.97 -2.87
C SER A 267 8.04 9.61 -3.94
N SER A 268 8.64 10.11 -5.02
CA SER A 268 7.94 10.22 -6.29
C SER A 268 7.51 8.82 -6.72
N VAL A 269 6.21 8.59 -6.89
CA VAL A 269 5.69 7.29 -7.37
C VAL A 269 6.11 7.14 -8.83
N VAL A 270 7.07 6.24 -9.07
CA VAL A 270 7.59 5.97 -10.42
C VAL A 270 6.65 4.99 -11.12
N THR A 271 6.20 5.33 -12.33
CA THR A 271 5.35 4.47 -13.16
C THR A 271 6.17 3.42 -13.93
N SER A 272 5.51 2.38 -14.43
CA SER A 272 6.15 1.40 -15.34
C SER A 272 6.76 2.07 -16.58
N GLY A 273 6.07 3.06 -17.16
CA GLY A 273 6.59 3.84 -18.30
C GLY A 273 7.87 4.61 -17.98
N GLN A 274 7.94 5.25 -16.80
CA GLN A 274 9.17 5.91 -16.33
C GLN A 274 10.32 4.93 -16.11
N ARG A 275 10.05 3.76 -15.51
CA ARG A 275 11.08 2.72 -15.35
C ARG A 275 11.59 2.22 -16.69
N LYS A 276 10.70 1.93 -17.64
CA LYS A 276 11.10 1.53 -19.00
C LYS A 276 11.95 2.59 -19.68
N LYS A 277 11.60 3.87 -19.53
CA LYS A 277 12.42 4.99 -20.04
C LYS A 277 13.81 5.00 -19.41
N SER A 278 13.88 4.89 -18.08
CA SER A 278 15.12 4.85 -17.31
C SER A 278 16.01 3.64 -17.67
N VAL A 279 15.42 2.46 -17.86
CA VAL A 279 16.12 1.27 -18.36
C VAL A 279 16.71 1.56 -19.74
N LYS A 280 15.91 2.09 -20.67
CA LYS A 280 16.40 2.45 -22.01
C LYS A 280 17.55 3.46 -21.96
N GLU A 281 17.44 4.49 -21.13
CA GLU A 281 18.50 5.49 -20.94
C GLU A 281 19.79 4.87 -20.37
N VAL A 282 19.69 3.94 -19.42
CA VAL A 282 20.85 3.28 -18.82
C VAL A 282 21.48 2.26 -19.76
N CYS A 283 20.67 1.50 -20.50
CA CYS A 283 21.16 0.54 -21.48
C CYS A 283 21.73 1.23 -22.74
N GLY A 284 21.34 2.49 -23.01
CA GLY A 284 21.77 3.25 -24.17
C GLY A 284 21.26 2.64 -25.49
N ASN A 285 22.00 2.88 -26.58
CA ASN A 285 21.76 2.25 -27.88
C ASN A 285 22.30 0.80 -27.98
N MET A 286 22.91 0.29 -26.91
CA MET A 286 23.42 -1.09 -26.84
C MET A 286 22.31 -2.02 -26.38
N GLN A 287 21.29 -2.23 -27.22
CA GLN A 287 20.42 -3.38 -27.05
C GLN A 287 21.24 -4.63 -27.35
N LYS A 288 21.70 -5.26 -26.27
CA LYS A 288 22.35 -6.55 -26.30
C LYS A 288 21.32 -7.59 -26.75
N SER A 289 21.70 -8.51 -27.62
CA SER A 289 20.83 -9.62 -28.01
C SER A 289 21.01 -10.79 -27.02
N TRP A 290 20.06 -11.73 -27.01
CA TRP A 290 20.22 -12.99 -26.27
C TRP A 290 21.54 -13.70 -26.58
N ASP A 291 21.99 -13.62 -27.84
CA ASP A 291 23.23 -14.25 -28.30
C ASP A 291 24.49 -13.52 -27.83
N SER A 292 24.37 -12.27 -27.38
CA SER A 292 25.50 -11.54 -26.80
C SER A 292 25.78 -11.89 -25.33
N LEU A 293 24.86 -12.59 -24.67
CA LEU A 293 25.04 -13.08 -23.31
C LEU A 293 26.01 -14.27 -23.29
N SER A 294 26.85 -14.32 -22.25
CA SER A 294 27.64 -15.49 -21.87
C SER A 294 26.75 -16.69 -21.55
N LYS A 295 27.35 -17.88 -21.49
CA LYS A 295 26.63 -19.12 -21.17
C LYS A 295 25.98 -19.04 -19.79
N GLU A 296 26.70 -18.47 -18.83
CA GLU A 296 26.29 -18.29 -17.45
C GLU A 296 25.12 -17.30 -17.35
N GLU A 297 25.21 -16.14 -18.02
CA GLU A 297 24.12 -15.15 -18.08
C GLU A 297 22.85 -15.73 -18.70
N ARG A 298 22.98 -16.48 -19.82
CA ARG A 298 21.82 -17.16 -20.44
C ARG A 298 21.20 -18.18 -19.51
N GLN A 299 22.01 -18.93 -18.76
CA GLN A 299 21.51 -19.92 -17.82
C GLN A 299 20.79 -19.26 -16.64
N ILE A 300 21.33 -18.17 -16.09
CA ILE A 300 20.69 -17.39 -15.02
C ILE A 300 19.37 -16.82 -15.53
N LEU A 301 19.40 -16.08 -16.64
CA LEU A 301 18.21 -15.45 -17.22
C LEU A 301 17.14 -16.48 -17.59
N GLY A 302 17.53 -17.55 -18.28
CA GLY A 302 16.64 -18.60 -18.74
C GLY A 302 15.87 -19.29 -17.61
N LYS A 303 16.55 -19.56 -16.48
CA LYS A 303 15.92 -20.17 -15.29
C LYS A 303 14.96 -19.24 -14.56
N HIS A 304 15.14 -17.92 -14.69
CA HIS A 304 14.33 -16.94 -13.99
C HIS A 304 13.11 -16.47 -14.79
N ILE A 305 13.12 -16.62 -16.11
CA ILE A 305 11.96 -16.31 -16.94
C ILE A 305 11.03 -17.52 -16.99
N LEU A 306 9.88 -17.40 -16.32
CA LEU A 306 8.82 -18.39 -16.40
C LEU A 306 8.01 -18.18 -17.68
N VAL A 307 7.60 -19.29 -18.28
CA VAL A 307 6.88 -19.33 -19.55
C VAL A 307 5.47 -19.84 -19.31
N ASN A 308 4.48 -19.11 -19.80
CA ASN A 308 3.12 -19.62 -19.97
C ASN A 308 2.76 -19.49 -21.45
N ASP A 309 2.65 -20.65 -22.11
CA ASP A 309 2.43 -20.73 -23.56
C ASP A 309 0.98 -20.47 -23.97
N GLU A 310 0.04 -20.86 -23.12
CA GLU A 310 -1.39 -20.66 -23.35
C GLU A 310 -1.76 -19.18 -23.46
N HIS A 311 -1.26 -18.37 -22.53
CA HIS A 311 -1.51 -16.92 -22.50
C HIS A 311 -0.34 -16.11 -23.08
N LYS A 312 0.63 -16.77 -23.71
CA LYS A 312 1.78 -16.17 -24.43
C LYS A 312 2.50 -15.06 -23.64
N PHE A 313 2.91 -15.35 -22.41
CA PHE A 313 3.69 -14.40 -21.62
C PHE A 313 4.95 -14.99 -20.99
N LEU A 314 5.90 -14.08 -20.72
CA LEU A 314 7.17 -14.34 -20.06
C LEU A 314 7.25 -13.48 -18.78
N TYR A 315 7.44 -14.14 -17.64
CA TYR A 315 7.55 -13.47 -16.34
C TYR A 315 8.93 -13.68 -15.74
N CYS A 316 9.72 -12.61 -15.56
CA CYS A 316 10.97 -12.72 -14.80
C CYS A 316 10.70 -12.81 -13.29
N SER A 317 10.91 -14.01 -12.73
CA SER A 317 10.55 -14.37 -11.36
C SER A 317 11.60 -13.93 -10.34
N VAL A 318 11.55 -12.66 -9.96
CA VAL A 318 12.50 -12.08 -9.00
C VAL A 318 12.10 -12.39 -7.54
N PRO A 319 12.97 -13.04 -6.75
CA PRO A 319 12.68 -13.30 -5.34
C PRO A 319 12.46 -12.03 -4.51
N LYS A 320 11.53 -12.13 -3.55
CA LYS A 320 11.11 -11.07 -2.61
C LYS A 320 10.40 -9.87 -3.27
N VAL A 321 9.95 -10.05 -4.51
CA VAL A 321 9.19 -9.07 -5.29
C VAL A 321 7.87 -9.67 -5.79
N ALA A 322 7.11 -10.25 -4.85
CA ALA A 322 5.83 -10.92 -5.12
C ALA A 322 5.89 -12.13 -6.09
N CYS A 323 7.06 -12.71 -6.36
CA CYS A 323 7.20 -13.88 -7.23
C CYS A 323 6.35 -15.09 -6.81
N SER A 324 6.20 -15.36 -5.51
CA SER A 324 5.31 -16.42 -5.03
C SER A 324 3.84 -16.15 -5.37
N ASN A 325 3.43 -14.89 -5.47
CA ASN A 325 2.07 -14.53 -5.85
C ASN A 325 1.84 -14.66 -7.35
N TRP A 326 2.79 -14.24 -8.18
CA TRP A 326 2.72 -14.48 -9.62
C TRP A 326 2.72 -15.97 -9.97
N LYS A 327 3.49 -16.78 -9.24
CA LYS A 327 3.42 -18.26 -9.37
C LYS A 327 2.04 -18.83 -9.00
N ARG A 328 1.32 -18.24 -8.03
CA ARG A 328 -0.08 -18.63 -7.73
C ARG A 328 -1.04 -18.26 -8.86
N VAL A 329 -0.83 -17.11 -9.48
CA VAL A 329 -1.60 -16.70 -10.66
C VAL A 329 -1.40 -17.73 -11.77
N MET A 330 -0.14 -18.09 -12.07
CA MET A 330 0.16 -19.11 -13.08
C MET A 330 -0.49 -20.46 -12.75
N MET A 331 -0.44 -20.92 -11.49
CA MET A 331 -1.11 -22.17 -11.10
C MET A 331 -2.63 -22.15 -11.35
N VAL A 332 -3.29 -21.00 -11.24
CA VAL A 332 -4.72 -20.89 -11.59
C VAL A 332 -4.93 -20.93 -13.09
N LEU A 333 -4.09 -20.20 -13.84
CA LEU A 333 -4.12 -20.19 -15.30
C LEU A 333 -3.87 -21.58 -15.90
N ASP A 334 -2.95 -22.35 -15.31
CA ASP A 334 -2.64 -23.72 -15.71
C ASP A 334 -3.70 -24.74 -15.23
N GLY A 335 -4.84 -24.29 -14.70
CA GLY A 335 -5.93 -25.14 -14.21
C GLY A 335 -5.63 -25.93 -12.93
N GLN A 336 -4.50 -25.69 -12.26
CA GLN A 336 -4.10 -26.42 -11.05
C GLN A 336 -4.85 -25.95 -9.80
N ALA A 337 -5.51 -24.79 -9.85
CA ALA A 337 -6.29 -24.23 -8.75
C ALA A 337 -7.38 -23.28 -9.25
N ILE A 338 -8.46 -23.13 -8.47
CA ILE A 338 -9.58 -22.24 -8.81
C ILE A 338 -9.35 -20.79 -8.34
N ASP A 339 -8.65 -20.59 -7.23
CA ASP A 339 -8.41 -19.27 -6.64
C ASP A 339 -6.96 -19.13 -6.15
N SER A 340 -6.30 -18.06 -6.60
CA SER A 340 -4.92 -17.75 -6.23
C SER A 340 -4.77 -17.52 -4.72
N ASN A 341 -5.83 -17.09 -4.02
CA ASN A 341 -5.83 -16.88 -2.57
C ASN A 341 -5.89 -18.21 -1.79
N ALA A 342 -6.42 -19.29 -2.38
CA ALA A 342 -6.54 -20.59 -1.75
C ALA A 342 -5.19 -21.35 -1.67
N ILE A 343 -4.22 -20.97 -2.51
CA ILE A 343 -2.92 -21.64 -2.61
C ILE A 343 -2.00 -21.22 -1.43
N LYS A 344 -1.87 -22.10 -0.44
CA LYS A 344 -1.06 -21.84 0.76
C LYS A 344 0.44 -21.93 0.52
N ARG A 345 0.90 -22.95 -0.22
CA ARG A 345 2.32 -23.20 -0.53
C ARG A 345 2.49 -23.33 -2.03
N VAL A 346 3.60 -22.81 -2.53
CA VAL A 346 3.98 -22.87 -3.95
C VAL A 346 5.26 -23.70 -4.03
N ASN A 347 5.27 -24.74 -4.86
CA ASN A 347 6.52 -25.40 -5.22
C ASN A 347 7.24 -24.54 -6.26
N HIS A 348 8.38 -23.95 -5.89
CA HIS A 348 9.03 -22.98 -6.75
C HIS A 348 9.71 -23.57 -8.00
N HIS A 349 9.84 -24.90 -8.11
CA HIS A 349 10.53 -25.62 -9.18
C HIS A 349 9.60 -26.27 -10.21
N SER A 350 8.27 -26.21 -10.02
CA SER A 350 7.29 -26.88 -10.87
C SER A 350 6.77 -25.97 -12.00
N PHE A 351 7.59 -25.06 -12.50
CA PHE A 351 7.20 -24.09 -13.53
C PHE A 351 8.14 -24.21 -14.73
N THR A 352 7.58 -24.18 -15.93
CA THR A 352 8.33 -24.11 -17.17
C THR A 352 9.08 -22.79 -17.26
N THR A 353 10.36 -22.86 -17.60
CA THR A 353 11.27 -21.73 -17.72
C THR A 353 11.82 -21.62 -19.14
N LEU A 354 12.39 -20.47 -19.51
CA LEU A 354 13.04 -20.34 -20.81
C LEU A 354 14.23 -21.30 -20.98
N ALA A 355 14.87 -21.72 -19.88
CA ALA A 355 15.97 -22.68 -19.93
C ALA A 355 15.54 -24.09 -20.38
N ASP A 356 14.24 -24.39 -20.37
CA ASP A 356 13.70 -25.68 -20.80
C ASP A 356 13.54 -25.78 -22.33
N PHE A 357 13.78 -24.69 -23.07
CA PHE A 357 13.57 -24.61 -24.52
C PHE A 357 14.87 -24.49 -25.33
N PRO A 358 14.91 -25.01 -26.57
CA PRO A 358 16.01 -24.80 -27.49
C PRO A 358 16.21 -23.30 -27.85
N PRO A 359 17.43 -22.86 -28.23
CA PRO A 359 17.73 -21.45 -28.49
C PRO A 359 16.81 -20.75 -29.52
N LEU A 360 16.42 -21.44 -30.60
CA LEU A 360 15.51 -20.88 -31.61
C LEU A 360 14.12 -20.59 -31.02
N VAL A 361 13.61 -21.50 -30.19
CA VAL A 361 12.32 -21.33 -29.51
C VAL A 361 12.38 -20.20 -28.48
N VAL A 362 13.50 -20.08 -27.75
CA VAL A 362 13.73 -18.97 -26.80
C VAL A 362 13.67 -17.62 -27.53
N LYS A 363 14.34 -17.48 -28.67
CA LYS A 363 14.31 -16.25 -29.48
C LYS A 363 12.90 -15.89 -29.92
N HIS A 364 12.16 -16.86 -30.46
CA HIS A 364 10.78 -16.67 -30.89
C HIS A 364 9.88 -16.21 -29.73
N LYS A 365 9.97 -16.87 -28.57
CA LYS A 365 9.19 -16.47 -27.38
C LYS A 365 9.57 -15.06 -26.89
N LEU A 366 10.86 -14.71 -26.87
CA LEU A 366 11.31 -13.37 -26.50
C LEU A 366 10.79 -12.28 -27.44
N GLN A 367 10.60 -12.59 -28.73
CA GLN A 367 10.02 -11.66 -29.70
C GLN A 367 8.50 -11.52 -29.49
N GLU A 368 7.78 -12.63 -29.49
CA GLU A 368 6.31 -12.64 -29.62
C GLU A 368 5.55 -12.50 -28.30
N TYR A 369 6.11 -12.95 -27.18
CA TYR A 369 5.35 -13.06 -25.93
C TYR A 369 5.35 -11.75 -25.16
N TYR A 370 4.29 -11.47 -24.43
CA TYR A 370 4.25 -10.34 -23.51
C TYR A 370 5.22 -10.55 -22.34
N LYS A 371 6.19 -9.65 -22.16
CA LYS A 371 7.27 -9.78 -21.18
C LYS A 371 7.05 -8.82 -20.02
N PHE A 372 7.05 -9.32 -18.79
CA PHE A 372 7.00 -8.44 -17.63
C PHE A 372 7.89 -8.90 -16.48
N MET A 373 8.26 -7.94 -15.65
CA MET A 373 8.97 -8.16 -14.40
C MET A 373 8.45 -7.22 -13.33
N PHE A 374 8.73 -7.55 -12.07
CA PHE A 374 8.46 -6.67 -10.95
C PHE A 374 9.77 -6.37 -10.22
N VAL A 375 9.90 -5.14 -9.72
CA VAL A 375 11.04 -4.69 -8.92
C VAL A 375 10.61 -4.17 -7.54
N ARG A 376 11.59 -3.95 -6.66
CA ARG A 376 11.42 -3.38 -5.32
C ARG A 376 12.62 -2.52 -5.02
N GLU A 377 12.48 -1.53 -4.14
CA GLU A 377 13.63 -0.81 -3.59
C GLU A 377 14.76 -1.81 -3.18
N PRO A 378 15.98 -1.72 -3.78
CA PRO A 378 16.99 -2.79 -3.69
C PRO A 378 17.38 -3.17 -2.26
N PHE A 379 17.56 -2.18 -1.38
CA PHE A 379 17.92 -2.45 0.01
C PHE A 379 16.77 -3.10 0.80
N ALA A 380 15.53 -2.71 0.54
CA ALA A 380 14.35 -3.34 1.12
C ALA A 380 14.18 -4.80 0.65
N ARG A 381 14.59 -5.12 -0.59
CA ARG A 381 14.67 -6.51 -1.08
C ARG A 381 15.71 -7.31 -0.31
N LEU A 382 16.93 -6.78 -0.14
CA LEU A 382 17.99 -7.43 0.65
C LEU A 382 17.55 -7.74 2.07
N LEU A 383 16.96 -6.75 2.75
CA LEU A 383 16.46 -6.95 4.12
C LEU A 383 15.31 -7.97 4.17
N SER A 384 14.50 -8.02 3.12
CA SER A 384 13.47 -9.04 2.99
C SER A 384 14.07 -10.44 2.79
N ALA A 385 15.17 -10.58 2.05
CA ALA A 385 15.87 -11.84 1.86
C ALA A 385 16.55 -12.27 3.17
N PHE A 386 17.29 -11.37 3.83
CA PHE A 386 17.95 -11.65 5.10
C PHE A 386 16.97 -12.18 6.14
N LYS A 387 15.83 -11.49 6.30
CA LYS A 387 14.81 -11.90 7.26
C LYS A 387 14.24 -13.29 6.94
N ASP A 388 13.94 -13.53 5.67
CA ASP A 388 13.36 -14.79 5.22
C ASP A 388 14.30 -15.98 5.37
N LYS A 389 15.61 -15.77 5.20
CA LYS A 389 16.61 -16.84 5.15
C LYS A 389 17.38 -17.04 6.45
N PHE A 390 17.54 -16.01 7.26
CA PHE A 390 18.42 -16.05 8.44
C PHE A 390 17.75 -15.60 9.75
N VAL A 391 16.56 -14.98 9.71
CA VAL A 391 15.82 -14.59 10.92
C VAL A 391 14.68 -15.56 11.21
N LEU A 392 13.97 -16.02 10.18
CA LEU A 392 13.00 -17.10 10.30
C LEU A 392 13.72 -18.44 10.37
N ASN A 393 13.08 -19.45 10.96
CA ASN A 393 13.68 -20.78 11.11
C ASN A 393 13.81 -21.49 9.75
N ASN A 394 14.94 -21.29 9.07
CA ASN A 394 15.28 -21.91 7.80
C ASN A 394 16.61 -22.65 7.92
N THR A 395 16.55 -23.85 8.49
CA THR A 395 17.72 -24.68 8.78
C THR A 395 18.57 -24.97 7.53
N ALA A 396 17.95 -25.12 6.35
CA ALA A 396 18.65 -25.35 5.10
C ALA A 396 19.54 -24.15 4.71
N PHE A 397 18.99 -22.93 4.75
CA PHE A 397 19.77 -21.72 4.47
C PHE A 397 20.81 -21.42 5.55
N HIS A 398 20.50 -21.68 6.82
CA HIS A 398 21.46 -21.53 7.92
C HIS A 398 22.68 -22.44 7.70
N LYS A 399 22.45 -23.73 7.40
CA LYS A 399 23.53 -24.69 7.14
C LYS A 399 24.35 -24.34 5.90
N ARG A 400 23.68 -23.97 4.79
CA ARG A 400 24.35 -23.72 3.50
C ARG A 400 25.05 -22.36 3.45
N TYR A 401 24.30 -21.28 3.68
CA TYR A 401 24.81 -19.92 3.53
C TYR A 401 25.19 -19.29 4.87
N GLY A 402 24.49 -19.61 5.96
CA GLY A 402 24.77 -19.00 7.26
C GLY A 402 26.14 -19.38 7.81
N THR A 403 26.55 -20.64 7.62
CA THR A 403 27.91 -21.10 7.97
C THR A 403 28.98 -20.44 7.11
N GLN A 404 28.74 -20.31 5.80
CA GLN A 404 29.64 -19.63 4.86
C GLN A 404 29.83 -18.16 5.24
N ILE A 405 28.74 -17.43 5.50
CA ILE A 405 28.79 -16.02 5.93
C ILE A 405 29.61 -15.87 7.21
N ILE A 406 29.39 -16.75 8.20
CA ILE A 406 30.12 -16.70 9.47
C ILE A 406 31.61 -16.96 9.27
N ARG A 407 31.98 -17.96 8.47
CA ARG A 407 33.39 -18.27 8.17
C ARG A 407 34.07 -17.16 7.37
N HIS A 408 33.34 -16.52 6.46
CA HIS A 408 33.84 -15.43 5.65
C HIS A 408 34.11 -14.16 6.48
N VAL A 409 33.19 -13.82 7.40
CA VAL A 409 33.22 -12.52 8.09
C VAL A 409 33.88 -12.58 9.47
N ARG A 410 33.75 -13.69 10.23
CA ARG A 410 34.27 -13.78 11.59
C ARG A 410 35.66 -14.41 11.61
N LYS A 411 36.67 -13.67 12.06
CA LYS A 411 38.06 -14.15 12.19
C LYS A 411 38.20 -15.44 13.02
N ASN A 412 37.40 -15.60 14.08
CA ASN A 412 37.38 -16.79 14.94
C ASN A 412 36.03 -17.52 14.83
N ALA A 413 35.64 -17.90 13.61
CA ALA A 413 34.39 -18.62 13.36
C ALA A 413 34.40 -20.00 14.06
N PRO A 414 33.35 -20.38 14.81
CA PRO A 414 33.26 -21.72 15.39
C PRO A 414 33.27 -22.79 14.30
N VAL A 415 34.11 -23.82 14.45
CA VAL A 415 34.22 -24.96 13.51
C VAL A 415 32.85 -25.59 13.23
N ASN A 416 32.04 -25.74 14.30
CA ASN A 416 30.69 -26.33 14.27
C ASN A 416 29.57 -25.27 14.29
N SER A 417 29.77 -24.12 13.64
CA SER A 417 28.73 -23.09 13.54
C SER A 417 27.44 -23.65 12.91
N LYS A 418 26.29 -23.34 13.51
CA LYS A 418 24.97 -23.72 12.98
C LYS A 418 24.43 -22.71 11.95
N GLY A 419 25.08 -21.56 11.77
CA GLY A 419 24.68 -20.55 10.78
C GLY A 419 23.34 -19.86 11.04
N ASN A 420 22.77 -20.01 12.24
CA ASN A 420 21.45 -19.48 12.61
C ASN A 420 21.53 -18.15 13.39
N ASP A 421 22.73 -17.64 13.63
CA ASP A 421 23.03 -16.43 14.39
C ASP A 421 23.71 -15.35 13.52
N VAL A 422 23.59 -15.45 12.20
CA VAL A 422 24.10 -14.45 11.25
C VAL A 422 23.50 -13.08 11.55
N LYS A 423 24.34 -12.05 11.61
CA LYS A 423 23.91 -10.66 11.77
C LYS A 423 23.71 -9.99 10.42
N VAL A 424 22.83 -8.99 10.35
CA VAL A 424 22.54 -8.27 9.09
C VAL A 424 23.79 -7.64 8.48
N ALA A 425 24.70 -7.09 9.29
CA ALA A 425 25.96 -6.54 8.79
C ALA A 425 26.89 -7.62 8.21
N GLU A 426 26.94 -8.81 8.81
CA GLU A 426 27.73 -9.94 8.30
C GLU A 426 27.17 -10.43 6.96
N PHE A 427 25.85 -10.54 6.85
CA PHE A 427 25.18 -10.85 5.59
C PHE A 427 25.47 -9.79 4.51
N LEU A 428 25.34 -8.50 4.84
CA LEU A 428 25.60 -7.43 3.87
C LEU A 428 27.07 -7.38 3.44
N GLN A 429 28.01 -7.63 4.36
CA GLN A 429 29.44 -7.73 4.02
C GLN A 429 29.68 -8.88 3.06
N TYR A 430 29.13 -10.06 3.35
CA TYR A 430 29.20 -11.22 2.46
C TYR A 430 28.61 -10.93 1.07
N VAL A 431 27.48 -10.23 0.99
CA VAL A 431 26.87 -9.83 -0.30
C VAL A 431 27.76 -8.87 -1.07
N VAL A 432 28.41 -7.92 -0.41
CA VAL A 432 29.36 -6.99 -1.07
C VAL A 432 30.54 -7.76 -1.66
N ASP A 433 31.09 -8.69 -0.87
CA ASP A 433 32.30 -9.46 -1.22
C ASP A 433 32.03 -10.58 -2.23
N SER A 434 30.78 -11.04 -2.36
CA SER A 434 30.41 -12.10 -3.31
C SER A 434 30.53 -11.61 -4.75
N HIS A 435 31.16 -12.41 -5.60
CA HIS A 435 31.07 -12.28 -7.05
C HIS A 435 29.67 -12.67 -7.54
N VAL A 436 29.23 -12.12 -8.67
CA VAL A 436 27.84 -12.29 -9.15
C VAL A 436 27.54 -13.76 -9.41
N GLU A 437 28.51 -14.48 -9.96
CA GLU A 437 28.46 -15.91 -10.30
C GLU A 437 28.19 -16.79 -9.07
N ASP A 438 28.63 -16.34 -7.88
CA ASP A 438 28.44 -17.03 -6.61
C ASP A 438 27.21 -16.55 -5.83
N MET A 439 26.52 -15.51 -6.33
CA MET A 439 25.36 -14.95 -5.63
C MET A 439 24.15 -15.86 -5.70
N ASN A 440 23.43 -15.95 -4.59
CA ASN A 440 22.11 -16.54 -4.59
C ASN A 440 21.08 -15.58 -5.20
N GLU A 441 20.13 -16.12 -5.96
CA GLU A 441 18.98 -15.42 -6.56
C GLU A 441 18.23 -14.47 -5.61
N HIS A 442 18.24 -14.74 -4.29
CA HIS A 442 17.51 -13.93 -3.32
C HIS A 442 18.15 -12.56 -3.06
N TRP A 443 19.44 -12.40 -3.36
CA TRP A 443 20.18 -11.15 -3.22
C TRP A 443 20.92 -10.75 -4.50
N MET A 444 21.01 -11.57 -5.53
CA MET A 444 21.56 -11.17 -6.83
C MET A 444 20.83 -9.92 -7.38
N PRO A 445 21.54 -8.91 -7.93
CA PRO A 445 20.91 -7.72 -8.53
C PRO A 445 19.86 -8.04 -9.58
N PHE A 446 18.88 -7.16 -9.77
CA PHE A 446 17.81 -7.35 -10.76
C PHE A 446 18.36 -7.36 -12.19
N TYR A 447 19.33 -6.47 -12.47
CA TYR A 447 19.94 -6.40 -13.80
C TYR A 447 20.64 -7.69 -14.21
N GLU A 448 21.20 -8.43 -13.25
CA GLU A 448 21.84 -9.73 -13.49
C GLU A 448 20.81 -10.85 -13.69
N LEU A 449 19.76 -10.87 -12.87
CA LEU A 449 18.71 -11.90 -12.92
C LEU A 449 17.86 -11.84 -14.18
N CYS A 450 17.52 -10.62 -14.60
CA CYS A 450 16.51 -10.38 -15.62
C CYS A 450 17.05 -9.70 -16.89
N GLN A 451 18.32 -9.27 -16.90
CA GLN A 451 18.99 -8.72 -18.07
C GLN A 451 18.11 -7.71 -18.86
N PRO A 452 17.63 -6.61 -18.24
CA PRO A 452 16.68 -5.68 -18.85
C PRO A 452 17.24 -4.90 -20.05
N CYS A 453 18.55 -4.96 -20.32
CA CYS A 453 19.16 -4.46 -21.55
C CYS A 453 19.13 -5.48 -22.71
N VAL A 454 18.83 -6.75 -22.42
CA VAL A 454 18.64 -7.82 -23.40
C VAL A 454 17.17 -8.13 -23.62
N VAL A 455 16.40 -8.21 -22.53
CA VAL A 455 14.97 -8.48 -22.58
C VAL A 455 14.21 -7.18 -22.60
N SER A 456 13.58 -6.87 -23.73
CA SER A 456 12.69 -5.72 -23.85
C SER A 456 11.37 -5.99 -23.13
N TYR A 457 11.32 -5.70 -21.83
CA TYR A 457 10.12 -5.85 -21.02
C TYR A 457 9.01 -4.90 -21.46
N ASP A 458 7.83 -5.45 -21.73
CA ASP A 458 6.61 -4.71 -22.05
C ASP A 458 6.09 -3.98 -20.82
N PHE A 459 6.30 -4.54 -19.62
CA PHE A 459 5.93 -3.90 -18.37
C PHE A 459 6.92 -4.16 -17.23
N ILE A 460 7.27 -3.10 -16.49
CA ILE A 460 8.13 -3.16 -15.31
C ILE A 460 7.33 -2.64 -14.10
N GLY A 461 6.71 -3.58 -13.40
CA GLY A 461 5.93 -3.31 -12.20
C GLY A 461 6.80 -3.14 -10.96
N SER A 462 6.19 -2.74 -9.85
CA SER A 462 6.90 -2.51 -8.60
C SER A 462 6.15 -3.01 -7.38
N MET A 463 6.89 -3.30 -6.31
CA MET A 463 6.28 -3.63 -5.01
C MET A 463 5.57 -2.43 -4.39
N GLU A 464 6.01 -1.23 -4.72
CA GLU A 464 5.40 0.02 -4.28
C GLU A 464 4.00 0.23 -4.89
N ASN A 465 3.78 -0.23 -6.13
CA ASN A 465 2.50 -0.14 -6.86
C ASN A 465 1.89 -1.52 -7.14
N LEU A 466 2.16 -2.52 -6.31
CA LEU A 466 1.92 -3.94 -6.65
C LEU A 466 0.47 -4.23 -7.06
N GLU A 467 -0.51 -3.62 -6.40
CA GLU A 467 -1.94 -3.86 -6.67
C GLU A 467 -2.33 -3.32 -8.05
N SER A 468 -2.07 -2.04 -8.33
CA SER A 468 -2.38 -1.43 -9.63
C SER A 468 -1.58 -2.06 -10.76
N ASP A 469 -0.29 -2.31 -10.54
CA ASP A 469 0.61 -2.88 -11.55
C ASP A 469 0.23 -4.33 -11.89
N SER A 470 -0.13 -5.15 -10.89
CA SER A 470 -0.58 -6.52 -11.15
C SER A 470 -1.94 -6.56 -11.84
N THR A 471 -2.90 -5.72 -11.45
CA THR A 471 -4.18 -5.59 -12.16
C THR A 471 -3.97 -5.15 -13.60
N HIS A 472 -3.05 -4.22 -13.87
CA HIS A 472 -2.74 -3.80 -15.23
C HIS A 472 -2.22 -4.98 -16.07
N VAL A 473 -1.24 -5.73 -15.55
CA VAL A 473 -0.68 -6.90 -16.27
C VAL A 473 -1.76 -7.95 -16.54
N LEU A 474 -2.60 -8.29 -15.57
CA LEU A 474 -3.69 -9.27 -15.78
C LEU A 474 -4.69 -8.83 -16.86
N LYS A 475 -4.96 -7.52 -16.96
CA LYS A 475 -5.78 -6.96 -18.03
C LYS A 475 -5.09 -6.99 -19.39
N GLN A 476 -3.80 -6.64 -19.46
CA GLN A 476 -3.02 -6.73 -20.71
C GLN A 476 -2.96 -8.16 -21.25
N LEU A 477 -2.94 -9.15 -20.35
CA LEU A 477 -2.98 -10.58 -20.70
C LEU A 477 -4.39 -11.10 -20.98
N ASN A 478 -5.44 -10.28 -20.83
CA ASN A 478 -6.85 -10.68 -20.95
C ASN A 478 -7.27 -11.86 -20.03
N VAL A 479 -6.65 -11.97 -18.85
CA VAL A 479 -6.95 -13.04 -17.87
C VAL A 479 -7.60 -12.51 -16.59
N ASN A 480 -7.93 -11.22 -16.52
CA ASN A 480 -8.50 -10.59 -15.32
C ASN A 480 -9.87 -11.15 -14.91
N GLU A 481 -10.60 -11.80 -15.82
CA GLU A 481 -11.84 -12.50 -15.51
C GLU A 481 -11.60 -13.95 -15.04
N GLN A 482 -10.45 -14.54 -15.37
CA GLN A 482 -10.08 -15.91 -14.99
C GLN A 482 -9.38 -15.96 -13.62
N VAL A 483 -8.52 -14.98 -13.34
CA VAL A 483 -7.71 -14.95 -12.13
C VAL A 483 -7.54 -13.54 -11.60
N SER A 484 -7.61 -13.40 -10.28
CA SER A 484 -7.23 -12.18 -9.57
C SER A 484 -5.86 -12.33 -8.92
N PHE A 485 -5.12 -11.22 -8.84
CA PHE A 485 -3.85 -11.22 -8.12
C PHE A 485 -4.12 -11.48 -6.63
N PRO A 486 -3.42 -12.45 -5.99
CA PRO A 486 -3.74 -12.85 -4.63
C PRO A 486 -3.47 -11.70 -3.65
N ARG A 487 -4.39 -11.54 -2.71
CA ARG A 487 -4.26 -10.57 -1.62
C ARG A 487 -2.99 -10.87 -0.83
N GLN A 488 -2.38 -9.81 -0.28
CA GLN A 488 -1.19 -9.98 0.54
C GLN A 488 -1.47 -10.93 1.72
N GLN A 489 -0.91 -12.14 1.62
CA GLN A 489 -1.15 -13.20 2.58
C GLN A 489 -0.70 -12.78 3.99
N ASN A 490 -1.46 -13.21 5.00
CA ASN A 490 -1.27 -12.78 6.39
C ASN A 490 0.14 -13.07 6.93
N TYR A 491 0.80 -14.12 6.44
CA TYR A 491 2.14 -14.50 6.88
C TYR A 491 3.25 -13.57 6.34
N TYR A 492 3.05 -12.88 5.20
CA TYR A 492 3.98 -11.86 4.70
C TYR A 492 3.84 -10.51 5.43
N ARG A 493 2.71 -10.26 6.12
CA ARG A 493 2.47 -9.01 6.89
C ARG A 493 3.45 -8.84 8.05
N ALA A 494 3.99 -9.93 8.59
CA ALA A 494 5.03 -9.89 9.62
C ALA A 494 6.40 -9.49 9.05
N GLY A 495 6.60 -9.55 7.73
CA GLY A 495 7.91 -9.55 7.05
C GLY A 495 8.55 -8.19 6.79
N GLY A 496 7.86 -7.29 6.08
CA GLY A 496 8.52 -6.17 5.41
C GLY A 496 8.66 -4.85 6.19
N LYS A 497 7.57 -4.31 6.74
CA LYS A 497 7.53 -2.88 7.14
C LYS A 497 8.22 -2.55 8.49
N GLY A 498 8.45 -3.54 9.35
CA GLY A 498 9.05 -3.34 10.69
C GLY A 498 10.54 -3.65 10.82
N TYR A 499 11.11 -4.45 9.90
CA TYR A 499 12.51 -4.89 10.01
C TYR A 499 13.49 -3.78 9.59
N VAL A 500 13.15 -3.02 8.54
CA VAL A 500 13.93 -1.87 8.04
C VAL A 500 14.10 -0.78 9.11
N LYS A 501 13.12 -0.60 10.00
CA LYS A 501 13.15 0.37 11.11
C LYS A 501 13.60 -0.23 12.45
N SER A 502 14.09 -1.47 12.46
CA SER A 502 14.51 -2.12 13.69
C SER A 502 15.90 -1.65 14.12
N LYS A 503 16.18 -1.63 15.44
CA LYS A 503 17.51 -1.35 16.00
C LYS A 503 18.64 -2.22 15.42
N LYS A 504 18.30 -3.35 14.78
CA LYS A 504 19.26 -4.26 14.14
C LYS A 504 19.77 -3.72 12.80
N VAL A 505 18.97 -2.92 12.08
CA VAL A 505 19.33 -2.31 10.79
C VAL A 505 19.99 -0.94 10.99
N SER A 506 19.70 -0.23 12.09
CA SER A 506 20.32 1.08 12.41
C SER A 506 21.80 1.02 12.78
N ASN A 507 22.36 -0.16 13.00
CA ASN A 507 23.76 -0.35 13.42
C ASN A 507 24.68 -0.80 12.26
N ILE A 508 24.26 -0.62 11.01
CA ILE A 508 25.11 -0.97 9.85
C ILE A 508 26.19 0.11 9.71
N PRO A 509 27.49 -0.26 9.65
CA PRO A 509 28.56 0.71 9.46
C PRO A 509 28.36 1.54 8.19
N PRO A 510 28.54 2.88 8.22
CA PRO A 510 28.32 3.73 7.04
C PRO A 510 29.17 3.34 5.83
N GLY A 511 30.40 2.86 6.05
CA GLY A 511 31.28 2.35 4.99
C GLY A 511 30.71 1.11 4.30
N LEU A 512 30.18 0.16 5.08
CA LEU A 512 29.51 -1.03 4.55
C LEU A 512 28.25 -0.65 3.77
N MET A 513 27.43 0.26 4.31
CA MET A 513 26.24 0.74 3.61
C MET A 513 26.59 1.34 2.24
N ARG A 514 27.66 2.16 2.17
CA ARG A 514 28.14 2.73 0.92
C ARG A 514 28.53 1.66 -0.09
N ASN A 515 29.20 0.59 0.35
CA ASN A 515 29.59 -0.51 -0.54
C ASN A 515 28.38 -1.32 -1.03
N VAL A 516 27.38 -1.54 -0.17
CA VAL A 516 26.10 -2.14 -0.58
C VAL A 516 25.44 -1.27 -1.64
N LEU A 517 25.30 0.04 -1.41
CA LEU A 517 24.68 0.95 -2.39
C LEU A 517 25.44 0.97 -3.73
N LYS A 518 26.78 0.89 -3.70
CA LYS A 518 27.60 0.74 -4.91
C LYS A 518 27.30 -0.57 -5.65
N LYS A 519 27.21 -1.70 -4.94
CA LYS A 519 26.94 -3.02 -5.54
C LYS A 519 25.59 -3.07 -6.29
N TYR A 520 24.59 -2.35 -5.79
CA TYR A 520 23.24 -2.27 -6.40
C TYR A 520 22.99 -0.96 -7.15
N ALA A 521 24.01 -0.13 -7.38
CA ALA A 521 23.84 1.21 -7.95
C ALA A 521 23.13 1.17 -9.31
N LEU A 522 23.41 0.15 -10.11
CA LEU A 522 22.78 -0.03 -11.42
C LEU A 522 21.29 -0.35 -11.30
N ASP A 523 20.87 -1.17 -10.33
CA ASP A 523 19.45 -1.42 -10.03
C ASP A 523 18.74 -0.13 -9.61
N TYR A 524 19.37 0.69 -8.74
CA TYR A 524 18.80 1.98 -8.36
C TYR A 524 18.59 2.87 -9.57
N LYS A 525 19.60 2.98 -10.43
CA LYS A 525 19.57 3.82 -11.63
C LYS A 525 18.57 3.32 -12.67
N MET A 526 18.59 2.03 -13.00
CA MET A 526 17.72 1.44 -14.03
C MET A 526 16.24 1.54 -13.67
N PHE A 527 15.90 1.30 -12.41
CA PHE A 527 14.50 1.24 -11.98
C PHE A 527 14.01 2.51 -11.29
N SER A 528 14.75 3.61 -11.49
CA SER A 528 14.46 4.96 -10.99
C SER A 528 14.21 5.02 -9.47
N TYR A 529 14.92 4.20 -8.70
CA TYR A 529 14.92 4.32 -7.25
C TYR A 529 15.86 5.42 -6.81
N GLN A 530 15.41 6.24 -5.86
CA GLN A 530 16.27 7.22 -5.24
C GLN A 530 17.33 6.50 -4.39
N MET A 531 18.61 6.73 -4.69
CA MET A 531 19.70 6.29 -3.82
C MET A 531 19.55 6.99 -2.46
N PRO A 532 19.65 6.27 -1.33
CA PRO A 532 19.65 6.89 -0.01
C PRO A 532 20.76 7.94 0.10
N ASN A 533 20.40 9.17 0.46
CA ASN A 533 21.38 10.21 0.75
C ASN A 533 22.18 9.82 2.00
N LYS A 534 23.49 10.12 1.96
CA LYS A 534 24.50 9.79 2.98
C LYS A 534 24.05 10.01 4.42
#